data_AF-A0A316LNV8-F1
#
_entry.id   AF-A0A316LNV8-F1
#
_cell.length_a   1.000
_cell.length_b   1.000
_cell.length_c   1.000
_cell.angle_alpha   90.00
_cell.angle_beta   90.00
_cell.angle_gamma   90.00
#
_symmetry.space_group_name_H-M   'P 1'
#
loop_
_entity.id
_entity.type
_entity.pdbx_description
1 polymer ?
#
loop_
_entity_poly.entity_id
_entity_poly.type
_entity_poly.pdbx_seq_one_letter_code
_entity_poly.pdbx_strand_id
1 'polypeptide(L)'
;MEKYLSLYCKLKISKSELQQAIGEDLHNVECQKAYRIKRSDVVNAIQLLQNGTISKDTLVEWVNVVWFTELFVFDDEDADSIVSVLEVLETMDEDGVVVSENELSEMIASLNSNTEYEP
;
A
#
# COMPACT_ATOMS: atom_id res chain seq x y z
N MET A 1 -0.38 -18.85 -1.18
CA MET A 1 0.22 -17.52 -1.30
C MET A 1 -0.81 -16.45 -1.64
N GLU A 2 -1.46 -16.50 -2.82
CA GLU A 2 -2.42 -15.48 -3.28
C GLU A 2 -3.49 -15.08 -2.24
N LYS A 3 -4.05 -16.05 -1.49
CA LYS A 3 -4.97 -15.77 -0.38
C LYS A 3 -4.37 -14.84 0.68
N TYR A 4 -3.13 -15.09 1.11
CA TYR A 4 -2.46 -14.31 2.15
C TYR A 4 -2.06 -12.93 1.65
N LEU A 5 -1.59 -12.83 0.39
CA LEU A 5 -1.33 -11.55 -0.26
C LEU A 5 -2.60 -10.69 -0.33
N SER A 6 -3.73 -11.27 -0.70
CA SER A 6 -5.01 -10.54 -0.72
C SER A 6 -5.49 -10.12 0.68
N LEU A 7 -5.27 -10.96 1.70
CA LEU A 7 -5.61 -10.62 3.08
C LEU A 7 -4.74 -9.47 3.61
N TYR A 8 -3.42 -9.52 3.34
CA TYR A 8 -2.48 -8.48 3.73
C TYR A 8 -2.75 -7.17 3.01
N CYS A 9 -2.96 -7.22 1.69
CA CYS A 9 -3.32 -6.08 0.86
C CYS A 9 -4.57 -5.34 1.42
N LYS A 10 -5.56 -6.09 1.91
CA LYS A 10 -6.79 -5.56 2.53
C LYS A 10 -6.64 -5.20 4.01
N LEU A 11 -5.42 -5.21 4.55
CA LEU A 11 -5.09 -4.94 5.96
C LEU A 11 -5.89 -5.82 6.94
N LYS A 12 -6.17 -7.08 6.53
CA LYS A 12 -6.90 -8.07 7.36
C LYS A 12 -5.98 -8.96 8.18
N ILE A 13 -4.71 -9.00 7.83
CA ILE A 13 -3.64 -9.67 8.57
C ILE A 13 -2.46 -8.72 8.65
N SER A 14 -1.69 -8.82 9.72
CA SER A 14 -0.44 -8.11 9.91
C SER A 14 0.68 -8.66 9.02
N LYS A 15 1.80 -7.92 8.92
CA LYS A 15 3.02 -8.41 8.27
C LYS A 15 3.55 -9.68 8.94
N SER A 16 3.47 -9.79 10.26
CA SER A 16 3.91 -10.99 10.98
C SER A 16 3.09 -12.23 10.62
N GLU A 17 1.77 -12.10 10.48
CA GLU A 17 0.90 -13.17 10.01
C GLU A 17 1.17 -13.53 8.54
N LEU A 18 1.48 -12.54 7.70
CA LEU A 18 1.92 -12.78 6.32
C LEU A 18 3.23 -13.58 6.32
N GLN A 19 4.23 -13.16 7.09
CA GLN A 19 5.53 -13.82 7.21
C GLN A 19 5.40 -15.27 7.69
N GLN A 20 4.57 -15.53 8.69
CA GLN A 20 4.28 -16.89 9.16
C GLN A 20 3.65 -17.76 8.07
N ALA A 21 2.89 -17.16 7.15
CA ALA A 21 2.17 -17.89 6.12
C ALA A 21 3.00 -18.17 4.86
N ILE A 22 3.92 -17.29 4.49
CA ILE A 22 4.63 -17.37 3.19
C ILE A 22 6.16 -17.33 3.29
N GLY A 23 6.73 -17.04 4.46
CA GLY A 23 8.18 -16.97 4.69
C GLY A 23 8.57 -15.69 5.43
N GLU A 24 9.57 -15.77 6.31
CA GLU A 24 10.00 -14.62 7.13
C GLU A 24 10.64 -13.50 6.28
N ASP A 25 11.44 -13.88 5.29
CA ASP A 25 12.11 -12.95 4.39
C ASP A 25 11.29 -12.71 3.12
N LEU A 26 10.36 -11.75 3.20
CA LEU A 26 9.41 -11.44 2.12
C LEU A 26 10.09 -11.03 0.79
N HIS A 27 11.36 -10.59 0.81
CA HIS A 27 12.10 -10.25 -0.40
C HIS A 27 12.63 -11.49 -1.15
N ASN A 28 12.79 -12.62 -0.44
CA ASN A 28 13.38 -13.84 -0.99
C ASN A 28 12.37 -14.99 -1.13
N VAL A 29 11.07 -14.72 -0.93
CA VAL A 29 10.01 -15.71 -1.15
C VAL A 29 9.80 -15.92 -2.66
N GLU A 30 9.93 -17.15 -3.13
CA GLU A 30 9.58 -17.50 -4.52
C GLU A 30 8.07 -17.27 -4.77
N CYS A 31 7.74 -16.19 -5.49
CA CYS A 31 6.38 -15.82 -5.81
C CYS A 31 6.04 -16.16 -7.26
N GLN A 32 5.35 -17.29 -7.48
CA GLN A 32 4.92 -17.66 -8.83
C GLN A 32 3.84 -16.74 -9.40
N LYS A 33 3.09 -16.05 -8.53
CA LYS A 33 1.98 -15.18 -8.90
C LYS A 33 1.82 -14.05 -7.90
N ALA A 34 2.35 -12.90 -8.26
CA ALA A 34 2.17 -11.66 -7.50
C ALA A 34 0.68 -11.25 -7.47
N TYR A 35 0.31 -10.57 -6.39
CA TYR A 35 -1.01 -9.97 -6.26
C TYR A 35 -1.06 -8.63 -7.00
N ARG A 36 -2.09 -8.45 -7.84
CA ARG A 36 -2.32 -7.19 -8.55
C ARG A 36 -2.97 -6.18 -7.61
N ILE A 37 -2.23 -5.14 -7.25
CA ILE A 37 -2.76 -4.02 -6.46
C ILE A 37 -3.70 -3.22 -7.35
N LYS A 38 -4.89 -2.92 -6.82
CA LYS A 38 -5.84 -2.02 -7.45
C LYS A 38 -5.79 -0.66 -6.77
N ARG A 39 -6.17 0.40 -7.49
CA ARG A 39 -6.39 1.73 -6.88
C ARG A 39 -7.31 1.67 -5.65
N SER A 40 -8.33 0.82 -5.68
CA SER A 40 -9.23 0.60 -4.54
C SER A 40 -8.55 0.04 -3.29
N ASP A 41 -7.47 -0.72 -3.44
CA ASP A 41 -6.72 -1.26 -2.31
C ASP A 41 -5.95 -0.13 -1.59
N VAL A 42 -5.34 0.78 -2.35
CA VAL A 42 -4.66 1.98 -1.83
C VAL A 42 -5.67 2.94 -1.19
N VAL A 43 -6.80 3.19 -1.86
CA VAL A 43 -7.90 4.00 -1.29
C VAL A 43 -8.36 3.43 0.04
N ASN A 44 -8.54 2.11 0.14
CA ASN A 44 -8.91 1.46 1.39
C ASN A 44 -7.86 1.67 2.49
N ALA A 45 -6.56 1.57 2.16
CA ALA A 45 -5.49 1.81 3.14
C ALA A 45 -5.51 3.24 3.68
N ILE A 46 -5.67 4.25 2.81
CA ILE A 46 -5.77 5.66 3.21
C ILE A 46 -7.04 5.90 4.06
N GLN A 47 -8.18 5.34 3.67
CA GLN A 47 -9.43 5.48 4.42
C GLN A 47 -9.36 4.86 5.82
N LEU A 48 -8.68 3.70 5.95
CA LEU A 48 -8.44 3.06 7.24
C LEU A 48 -7.52 3.89 8.14
N LEU A 49 -6.59 4.66 7.57
CA LEU A 49 -5.80 5.63 8.33
C LEU A 49 -6.68 6.80 8.77
N GLN A 50 -7.40 7.43 7.84
CA GLN A 50 -8.24 8.61 8.11
C GLN A 50 -9.32 8.34 9.17
N ASN A 51 -9.86 7.12 9.23
CA ASN A 51 -10.86 6.75 10.23
C ASN A 51 -10.27 6.21 11.55
N GLY A 52 -8.94 6.16 11.68
CA GLY A 52 -8.23 5.69 12.86
C GLY A 52 -8.26 4.18 13.09
N THR A 53 -8.63 3.37 12.09
CA THR A 53 -8.59 1.90 12.19
C THR A 53 -7.16 1.37 12.18
N ILE A 54 -6.27 2.01 11.43
CA ILE A 54 -4.83 1.70 11.41
C ILE A 54 -4.01 2.92 11.83
N SER A 55 -2.80 2.67 12.33
CA SER A 55 -1.83 3.73 12.61
C SER A 55 -1.09 4.15 11.34
N LYS A 56 -0.45 5.32 11.40
CA LYS A 56 0.53 5.77 10.40
C LYS A 56 1.61 4.71 10.15
N ASP A 57 2.21 4.17 11.22
CA ASP A 57 3.25 3.13 11.11
C ASP A 57 2.74 1.87 10.38
N THR A 58 1.48 1.51 10.59
CA THR A 58 0.86 0.38 9.89
C THR A 58 0.72 0.66 8.39
N LEU A 59 0.34 1.90 8.02
CA LEU A 59 0.24 2.30 6.62
C LEU A 59 1.61 2.28 5.94
N VAL A 60 2.63 2.88 6.57
CA VAL A 60 3.99 2.92 6.02
C VAL A 60 4.56 1.50 5.89
N GLU A 61 4.37 0.63 6.89
CA GLU A 61 4.78 -0.77 6.76
C GLU A 61 4.09 -1.47 5.57
N TRP A 62 2.80 -1.21 5.37
CA TRP A 62 2.04 -1.74 4.24
C TRP A 62 2.57 -1.24 2.91
N VAL A 63 2.85 0.07 2.78
CA VAL A 63 3.45 0.67 1.58
C VAL A 63 4.80 0.02 1.29
N ASN A 64 5.67 -0.11 2.30
CA ASN A 64 6.99 -0.70 2.14
C ASN A 64 6.94 -2.15 1.64
N VAL A 65 6.02 -2.96 2.14
CA VAL A 65 5.87 -4.35 1.67
C VAL A 65 5.27 -4.40 0.26
N VAL A 66 4.26 -3.57 -0.02
CA VAL A 66 3.62 -3.51 -1.35
C VAL A 66 4.60 -3.03 -2.42
N TRP A 67 5.48 -2.10 -2.08
CA TRP A 67 6.41 -1.51 -3.04
C TRP A 67 7.68 -2.33 -3.20
N PHE A 68 8.35 -2.64 -2.10
CA PHE A 68 9.73 -3.14 -2.15
C PHE A 68 9.83 -4.66 -2.24
N THR A 69 8.72 -5.37 -2.46
CA THR A 69 8.71 -6.83 -2.64
C THR A 69 8.13 -7.23 -4.00
N GLU A 70 8.59 -8.34 -4.56
CA GLU A 70 8.03 -8.91 -5.80
C GLU A 70 6.69 -9.66 -5.57
N LEU A 71 6.11 -9.52 -4.37
CA LEU A 71 4.84 -10.14 -4.00
C LEU A 71 3.64 -9.40 -4.61
N PHE A 72 3.84 -8.15 -5.01
CA PHE A 72 2.80 -7.26 -5.52
C PHE A 72 3.23 -6.65 -6.86
N VAL A 73 2.27 -6.44 -7.73
CA VAL A 73 2.47 -5.81 -9.04
C VAL A 73 1.35 -4.82 -9.31
N PHE A 74 1.65 -3.82 -10.14
CA PHE A 74 0.71 -2.81 -10.60
C PHE A 74 0.40 -3.08 -12.07
N ASP A 75 -0.88 -2.99 -12.46
CA ASP A 75 -1.24 -3.05 -13.88
C ASP A 75 -0.86 -1.71 -14.54
N ASP A 76 -0.29 -1.74 -15.75
CA ASP A 76 0.21 -0.55 -16.46
C ASP A 76 -0.83 0.59 -16.56
N GLU A 77 -2.12 0.25 -16.62
CA GLU A 77 -3.22 1.22 -16.74
C GLU A 77 -3.47 2.04 -15.47
N ASP A 78 -3.05 1.54 -14.31
CA ASP A 78 -3.26 2.14 -12.99
C ASP A 78 -1.93 2.55 -12.34
N ALA A 79 -0.79 2.15 -12.91
CA ALA A 79 0.53 2.25 -12.30
C ALA A 79 0.90 3.68 -11.92
N ASP A 80 0.79 4.65 -12.83
CA ASP A 80 1.17 6.06 -12.57
C ASP A 80 0.36 6.67 -11.41
N SER A 81 -0.94 6.37 -11.37
CA SER A 81 -1.84 6.85 -10.30
C SER A 81 -1.53 6.21 -8.95
N ILE A 82 -1.23 4.90 -8.93
CA ILE A 82 -0.87 4.19 -7.70
C ILE A 82 0.51 4.66 -7.21
N VAL A 83 1.52 4.66 -8.07
CA VAL A 83 2.91 4.93 -7.72
C VAL A 83 3.08 6.34 -7.17
N SER A 84 2.51 7.37 -7.81
CA SER A 84 2.58 8.75 -7.31
C SER A 84 2.01 8.92 -5.89
N VAL A 85 0.96 8.17 -5.53
CA VAL A 85 0.45 8.17 -4.16
C VAL A 85 1.36 7.41 -3.22
N LEU A 86 1.84 6.23 -3.62
CA LEU A 86 2.77 5.47 -2.79
C LEU A 86 4.03 6.30 -2.50
N GLU A 87 4.58 7.05 -3.46
CA GLU A 87 5.78 7.90 -3.31
C GLU A 87 5.63 8.84 -2.10
N VAL A 88 4.46 9.44 -1.96
CA VAL A 88 4.21 10.36 -0.84
C VAL A 88 3.94 9.60 0.45
N LEU A 89 3.19 8.50 0.40
CA LEU A 89 2.89 7.72 1.60
C LEU A 89 4.13 7.05 2.22
N GLU A 90 5.12 6.67 1.41
CA GLU A 90 6.38 6.10 1.87
C GLU A 90 7.18 7.11 2.71
N THR A 91 7.20 8.39 2.30
CA THR A 91 7.91 9.46 3.01
C THR A 91 7.31 9.82 4.37
N MET A 92 6.14 9.27 4.71
CA MET A 92 5.43 9.66 5.92
C MET A 92 6.24 9.40 7.18
N ASP A 93 7.05 8.35 7.27
CA ASP A 93 7.86 8.07 8.48
C ASP A 93 9.16 8.91 8.58
N GLU A 94 9.46 9.74 7.58
CA GLU A 94 10.60 10.65 7.61
C GLU A 94 10.42 11.80 8.60
N ASP A 95 11.53 12.19 9.25
CA ASP A 95 11.56 13.27 10.23
C ASP A 95 11.16 14.61 9.59
N GLY A 96 10.05 15.19 10.08
CA GLY A 96 9.56 16.50 9.63
C GLY A 96 8.56 16.46 8.48
N VAL A 97 8.24 15.28 7.94
CA VAL A 97 7.18 15.11 6.94
C VAL A 97 5.81 15.05 7.63
N VAL A 98 4.90 15.90 7.16
CA VAL A 98 3.51 15.97 7.64
C VAL A 98 2.59 15.92 6.43
N VAL A 99 1.95 14.77 6.22
CA VAL A 99 0.86 14.61 5.25
C VAL A 99 -0.46 14.92 5.95
N SER A 100 -1.14 15.95 5.48
CA SER A 100 -2.41 16.44 6.04
C SER A 100 -3.61 15.59 5.64
N GLU A 101 -4.71 15.70 6.38
CA GLU A 101 -5.98 15.05 6.01
C GLU A 101 -6.50 15.49 4.63
N ASN A 102 -6.18 16.72 4.21
CA ASN A 102 -6.54 17.25 2.90
C ASN A 102 -5.75 16.54 1.79
N GLU A 103 -4.42 16.42 1.95
CA GLU A 103 -3.57 15.68 1.01
C GLU A 103 -4.01 14.22 0.87
N LEU A 104 -4.31 13.54 1.99
CA LEU A 104 -4.87 12.17 1.94
C LEU A 104 -6.18 12.10 1.14
N SER A 105 -7.03 13.14 1.24
CA SER A 105 -8.29 13.21 0.50
C SER A 105 -8.07 13.48 -0.99
N GLU A 106 -7.07 14.30 -1.34
CA GLU A 106 -6.66 14.57 -2.72
C GLU A 106 -6.05 13.33 -3.38
N MET A 107 -5.21 12.58 -2.66
CA MET A 107 -4.70 11.27 -3.10
C MET A 107 -5.84 10.30 -3.44
N ILE A 108 -6.86 10.21 -2.57
CA ILE A 108 -8.06 9.40 -2.84
C ILE A 108 -8.79 9.89 -4.10
N ALA A 109 -8.90 11.20 -4.30
CA ALA A 109 -9.55 11.77 -5.48
C ALA A 109 -8.79 11.42 -6.77
N SER A 110 -7.46 11.52 -6.76
CA SER A 110 -6.59 11.12 -7.86
C SER A 110 -6.71 9.62 -8.18
N LEU A 111 -6.65 8.76 -7.16
CA LEU A 111 -6.84 7.31 -7.30
C LEU A 111 -8.22 6.97 -7.87
N ASN A 112 -9.29 7.63 -7.44
CA ASN A 112 -10.63 7.37 -7.99
C ASN A 112 -10.76 7.82 -9.46
N SER A 113 -10.02 8.86 -9.85
CA SER A 113 -10.05 9.42 -11.21
C SER A 113 -9.04 8.77 -12.17
N ASN A 114 -8.19 7.88 -11.66
CA ASN A 114 -7.04 7.32 -12.37
C ASN A 114 -6.07 8.41 -12.88
N THR A 115 -5.77 9.39 -12.04
CA THR A 115 -4.79 10.43 -12.34
C THR A 115 -3.62 10.35 -11.38
N GLU A 116 -2.47 10.85 -11.80
CA GLU A 116 -1.32 11.06 -10.94
C GLU A 116 -1.68 12.01 -9.79
N TYR A 117 -1.08 11.81 -8.62
CA TYR A 117 -1.14 12.76 -7.51
C TYR A 117 0.09 13.67 -7.56
N GLU A 118 -0.15 14.98 -7.52
CA GLU A 118 0.90 16.00 -7.50
C GLU A 118 0.84 16.75 -6.15
N PRO A 119 1.81 16.57 -5.23
CA PRO A 119 1.85 17.21 -3.91
C PRO A 119 2.16 18.72 -3.94
#